data_AF-A0A814RHU0-F1
#
_entry.id   AF-A0A814RHU0-F1
#
_cell.length_a   1.000
_cell.length_b   1.000
_cell.length_c   1.000
_cell.angle_alpha   90.00
_cell.angle_beta   90.00
_cell.angle_gamma   90.00
#
_symmetry.space_group_name_H-M   'P 1'
#
loop_
_entity.id
_entity.type
_entity.pdbx_description
1 polymer ?
#
loop_
_entity_poly.entity_id
_entity_poly.type
_entity_poly.pdbx_seq_one_letter_code
_entity_poly.pdbx_strand_id
1 'polypeptide(L)'
;MIYSKAAKKDMRSRDTLIQIADEFDEHSKDIIDECFVEENSLAINIIEDEAKAFYNCIPLEIAKYANCKVFLASDTVQKYANDMWYHHFDDQRHLWKMNISSFLIFLASLLLPLLPIASVFCPWLYKEDSAKSKV
;
A
#
# COMPACT_ATOMS: atom_id res chain seq x y z
N MET A 1 8.06 -17.26 -15.31
CA MET A 1 7.26 -18.50 -15.36
C MET A 1 7.20 -19.13 -16.75
N ILE A 2 8.31 -19.72 -17.18
CA ILE A 2 8.39 -20.49 -18.44
C ILE A 2 7.88 -21.92 -18.18
N TYR A 3 8.21 -22.48 -17.01
CA TYR A 3 7.87 -23.86 -16.63
C TYR A 3 6.36 -24.11 -16.51
N SER A 4 5.58 -23.27 -15.82
CA SER A 4 4.13 -23.51 -15.75
C SER A 4 3.41 -23.28 -17.10
N LYS A 5 3.89 -22.33 -17.92
CA LYS A 5 3.39 -22.16 -19.29
C LYS A 5 3.78 -23.33 -20.19
N ALA A 6 4.96 -23.92 -20.00
CA ALA A 6 5.40 -25.14 -20.67
C ALA A 6 4.60 -26.37 -20.20
N ALA A 7 4.27 -26.45 -18.92
CA ALA A 7 3.44 -27.51 -18.34
C ALA A 7 2.01 -27.55 -18.92
N LYS A 8 1.50 -26.40 -19.39
CA LYS A 8 0.21 -26.34 -20.11
C LYS A 8 0.28 -26.93 -21.52
N LYS A 9 1.47 -27.05 -22.12
CA LYS A 9 1.67 -27.56 -23.49
C LYS A 9 2.14 -29.02 -23.53
N ASP A 10 2.93 -29.46 -22.56
CA ASP A 10 3.45 -30.84 -22.52
C ASP A 10 2.85 -31.63 -21.34
N MET A 11 1.93 -32.56 -21.65
CA MET A 11 1.22 -33.34 -20.63
C MET A 11 2.09 -34.41 -19.97
N ARG A 12 3.20 -34.84 -20.59
CA ARG A 12 4.03 -35.94 -20.05
C ARG A 12 4.93 -35.52 -18.89
N SER A 13 5.36 -34.27 -18.88
CA SER A 13 6.22 -33.70 -17.83
C SER A 13 5.51 -32.60 -17.04
N ARG A 14 4.18 -32.48 -17.18
CA ARG A 14 3.39 -31.40 -16.59
C ARG A 14 3.61 -31.28 -15.09
N ASP A 15 3.51 -32.40 -14.36
CA ASP A 15 3.57 -32.39 -12.90
C ASP A 15 4.96 -32.00 -12.41
N THR A 16 6.01 -32.52 -13.05
CA THR A 16 7.40 -32.14 -12.76
C THR A 16 7.67 -30.66 -13.04
N LEU A 17 7.13 -30.12 -14.13
CA LEU A 17 7.30 -28.71 -14.49
C LEU A 17 6.53 -27.76 -13.55
N ILE A 18 5.39 -28.21 -13.02
CA ILE A 18 4.65 -27.48 -11.99
C ILE A 18 5.44 -27.51 -10.68
N GLN A 19 5.90 -28.68 -10.25
CA GLN A 19 6.70 -28.81 -9.03
C GLN A 19 7.95 -27.92 -9.06
N ILE A 20 8.69 -27.90 -10.17
CA ILE A 20 9.84 -27.01 -10.34
C ILE A 20 9.42 -25.53 -10.25
N ALA A 21 8.27 -25.16 -10.84
CA ALA A 21 7.79 -23.79 -10.76
C ALA A 21 7.42 -23.38 -9.32
N ASP A 22 6.84 -24.30 -8.56
CA ASP A 22 6.47 -24.08 -7.15
C ASP A 22 7.73 -23.99 -6.28
N GLU A 23 8.74 -24.84 -6.50
CA GLU A 23 10.04 -24.76 -5.81
C GLU A 23 10.75 -23.41 -6.06
N PHE A 24 10.67 -22.88 -7.29
CA PHE A 24 11.19 -21.55 -7.58
C PHE A 24 10.39 -20.43 -6.90
N ASP A 25 9.07 -20.56 -6.78
CA ASP A 25 8.22 -19.59 -6.07
C ASP A 25 8.59 -19.55 -4.58
N GLU A 26 8.77 -20.73 -3.97
CA GLU A 26 9.17 -20.86 -2.56
C GLU A 26 10.59 -20.34 -2.30
N HIS A 27 11.58 -20.70 -3.12
CA HIS A 27 12.92 -20.13 -3.00
C HIS A 27 12.96 -18.61 -3.17
N SER A 28 12.16 -18.07 -4.10
CA SER A 28 12.09 -16.62 -4.30
C SER A 28 11.53 -15.92 -3.06
N LYS A 29 10.55 -16.52 -2.38
CA LYS A 29 10.02 -16.04 -1.11
C LYS A 29 11.12 -16.01 -0.04
N ASP A 30 11.83 -17.13 0.12
CA ASP A 30 12.80 -17.23 1.21
C ASP A 30 13.96 -16.26 1.04
N ILE A 31 14.43 -16.05 -0.19
CA ILE A 31 15.47 -15.05 -0.51
C ILE A 31 14.99 -13.64 -0.13
N ILE A 32 13.77 -13.25 -0.51
CA ILE A 32 13.31 -11.88 -0.27
C ILE A 32 13.05 -11.62 1.21
N ASP A 33 12.52 -12.61 1.93
CA ASP A 33 12.28 -12.53 3.37
C ASP A 33 13.60 -12.46 4.16
N GLU A 34 14.63 -13.20 3.73
CA GLU A 34 15.97 -13.13 4.34
C GLU A 34 16.63 -11.77 4.08
N CYS A 35 16.58 -11.27 2.84
CA CYS A 35 17.07 -9.93 2.52
C CYS A 35 16.36 -8.83 3.31
N PHE A 36 15.08 -9.01 3.64
CA PHE A 36 14.31 -8.01 4.40
C PHE A 36 14.74 -7.95 5.87
N VAL A 37 15.04 -9.09 6.49
CA VAL A 37 15.50 -9.15 7.88
C VAL A 37 16.85 -8.46 8.05
N GLU A 38 17.75 -8.63 7.08
CA GLU A 38 19.09 -8.04 7.13
C GLU A 38 19.11 -6.55 6.74
N GLU A 39 18.39 -6.17 5.68
CA GLU A 39 18.42 -4.81 5.14
C GLU A 39 17.11 -4.45 4.40
N ASN A 40 16.16 -3.85 5.12
CA ASN A 40 14.84 -3.45 4.58
C ASN A 40 14.92 -2.69 3.24
N SER A 41 15.89 -1.80 3.05
CA SER A 41 16.05 -1.03 1.81
C SER A 41 16.48 -1.89 0.62
N LEU A 42 17.31 -2.90 0.85
CA LEU A 42 17.80 -3.78 -0.21
C LEU A 42 16.67 -4.68 -0.74
N ALA A 43 15.86 -5.23 0.15
CA ALA A 43 14.69 -6.02 -0.23
C ALA A 43 13.65 -5.19 -1.01
N ILE A 44 13.39 -3.95 -0.60
CA ILE A 44 12.49 -3.06 -1.34
C ILE A 44 13.05 -2.75 -2.74
N ASN A 45 14.34 -2.42 -2.84
CA ASN A 45 14.98 -2.18 -4.14
C ASN A 45 14.88 -3.42 -5.06
N ILE A 46 15.03 -4.64 -4.53
CA ILE A 46 14.86 -5.86 -5.32
C ILE A 46 13.42 -6.01 -5.85
N ILE A 47 12.42 -5.55 -5.10
CA ILE A 47 11.00 -5.64 -5.50
C ILE A 47 10.66 -4.57 -6.55
N GLU A 48 11.23 -3.37 -6.43
CA GLU A 48 10.90 -2.19 -7.25
C GLU A 48 11.79 -2.01 -8.48
N ASP A 49 13.09 -2.35 -8.39
CA ASP A 49 14.05 -2.05 -9.44
C ASP A 49 13.85 -2.92 -10.67
N GLU A 50 14.03 -2.29 -11.83
CA GLU A 50 14.00 -2.98 -13.11
C GLU A 50 15.15 -3.99 -13.22
N ALA A 51 14.78 -5.27 -13.35
CA ALA A 51 15.77 -6.31 -13.57
C ALA A 51 16.24 -6.27 -15.04
N LYS A 52 17.42 -5.67 -15.28
CA LYS A 52 18.03 -5.58 -16.62
C LYS A 52 18.19 -6.94 -17.30
N ALA A 53 18.45 -7.98 -16.52
CA ALA A 53 18.57 -9.35 -17.01
C ALA A 53 17.24 -9.93 -17.55
N PHE A 54 16.10 -9.34 -17.17
CA PHE A 54 14.76 -9.77 -17.56
C PHE A 54 14.03 -8.67 -18.33
N TYR A 55 14.68 -8.10 -19.34
CA TYR A 55 14.08 -7.08 -20.23
C TYR A 55 13.57 -5.82 -19.49
N ASN A 56 14.27 -5.42 -18.43
CA ASN A 56 13.88 -4.29 -17.59
C ASN A 56 12.50 -4.45 -16.94
N CYS A 57 12.04 -5.69 -16.75
CA CYS A 57 10.81 -5.94 -16.03
C CYS A 57 11.02 -5.82 -14.52
N ILE A 58 10.00 -5.31 -13.83
CA ILE A 58 9.98 -5.23 -12.37
C ILE A 58 9.65 -6.63 -11.80
N PRO A 59 10.45 -7.18 -10.89
CA PRO A 59 10.23 -8.53 -10.33
C PRO A 59 8.83 -8.75 -9.77
N LEU A 60 8.26 -7.74 -9.10
CA LEU A 60 6.89 -7.81 -8.60
C LEU A 60 5.84 -7.99 -9.71
N GLU A 61 6.03 -7.34 -10.86
CA GLU A 61 5.14 -7.50 -12.00
C GLU A 61 5.27 -8.90 -12.61
N ILE A 62 6.50 -9.41 -12.73
CA ILE A 62 6.76 -10.77 -13.20
C ILE A 62 6.04 -11.78 -12.30
N ALA A 63 6.14 -11.62 -10.97
CA ALA A 63 5.48 -12.49 -10.00
C ALA A 63 3.95 -12.46 -10.13
N LYS A 64 3.35 -11.27 -10.34
CA LYS A 64 1.91 -11.12 -10.60
C LYS A 64 1.48 -11.83 -11.88
N TYR A 65 2.18 -11.61 -12.99
CA TYR A 65 1.88 -12.27 -14.27
C TYR A 65 2.10 -13.78 -14.23
N ALA A 66 3.06 -14.22 -13.41
CA ALA A 66 3.34 -15.62 -13.13
C ALA A 66 2.35 -16.23 -12.12
N ASN A 67 1.53 -15.45 -11.42
CA ASN A 67 0.69 -15.99 -10.34
C ASN A 67 1.51 -16.78 -9.31
N CYS A 68 2.70 -16.25 -8.97
CA CYS A 68 3.60 -16.73 -7.92
C CYS A 68 2.98 -16.44 -6.55
N LYS A 69 2.09 -17.32 -6.09
CA LYS A 69 1.25 -17.07 -4.91
C LYS A 69 2.07 -17.03 -3.64
N VAL A 70 3.10 -17.87 -3.54
CA VAL A 70 3.90 -18.01 -2.32
C VAL A 70 4.77 -16.77 -2.15
N PHE A 71 5.48 -16.35 -3.20
CA PHE A 71 6.23 -15.09 -3.20
C PHE A 71 5.36 -13.87 -2.92
N LEU A 72 4.20 -13.76 -3.57
CA LEU A 72 3.29 -12.63 -3.36
C LEU A 72 2.70 -12.60 -1.95
N ALA A 73 2.55 -13.75 -1.31
CA ALA A 73 2.07 -13.87 0.08
C ALA A 73 3.19 -13.75 1.13
N SER A 74 4.44 -13.51 0.71
CA SER A 74 5.54 -13.27 1.65
C SER A 74 5.27 -12.04 2.52
N ASP A 75 5.74 -12.10 3.77
CA ASP A 75 5.54 -11.01 4.73
C ASP A 75 6.18 -9.71 4.21
N THR A 76 7.32 -9.83 3.53
CA THR A 76 8.04 -8.71 2.92
C THR A 76 7.20 -8.03 1.83
N VAL A 77 6.66 -8.80 0.87
CA VAL A 77 5.86 -8.22 -0.22
C VAL A 77 4.55 -7.65 0.29
N GLN A 78 3.92 -8.30 1.28
CA GLN A 78 2.69 -7.79 1.90
C GLN A 78 2.94 -6.50 2.69
N LYS A 79 4.04 -6.43 3.43
CA LYS A 79 4.44 -5.22 4.14
C LYS A 79 4.76 -4.08 3.16
N TYR A 80 5.52 -4.36 2.11
CA TYR A 80 5.77 -3.39 1.04
C TYR A 80 4.47 -2.89 0.39
N ALA A 81 3.54 -3.80 0.05
CA ALA A 81 2.25 -3.43 -0.53
C ALA A 81 1.40 -2.59 0.43
N ASN A 82 1.45 -2.91 1.73
CA ASN A 82 0.79 -2.13 2.77
C ASN A 82 1.38 -0.71 2.88
N ASP A 83 2.71 -0.59 2.94
CA ASP A 83 3.41 0.70 3.01
C ASP A 83 3.11 1.57 1.78
N MET A 84 3.08 0.96 0.59
CA MET A 84 2.69 1.61 -0.65
C MET A 84 1.23 2.06 -0.64
N TRP A 85 0.32 1.22 -0.14
CA TRP A 85 -1.10 1.53 -0.07
C TRP A 85 -1.39 2.68 0.89
N TYR A 86 -0.73 2.69 2.05
CA TYR A 86 -0.95 3.71 3.06
C TYR A 86 -0.09 4.96 2.85
N HIS A 87 0.91 4.97 1.96
CA HIS A 87 1.67 6.19 1.60
C HIS A 87 2.15 6.98 2.84
N HIS A 88 2.77 6.29 3.80
CA HIS A 88 3.17 6.84 5.11
C HIS A 88 2.03 7.25 6.05
N PHE A 89 0.79 6.82 5.83
CA PHE A 89 -0.23 6.79 6.88
C PHE A 89 0.17 5.75 7.92
N ASP A 90 1.02 6.17 8.86
CA ASP A 90 1.22 5.66 10.21
C ASP A 90 0.36 4.40 10.50
N ASP A 91 0.94 3.22 10.25
CA ASP A 91 0.27 1.90 10.25
C ASP A 91 -0.55 1.61 11.53
N GLN A 92 -0.27 2.36 12.60
CA GLN A 92 -0.94 2.24 13.90
C GLN A 92 -2.15 3.17 14.08
N ARG A 93 -2.50 4.03 13.11
CA ARG A 93 -3.76 4.76 13.18
C ARG A 93 -4.90 3.81 12.84
N HIS A 94 -5.52 3.27 13.89
CA HIS A 94 -6.77 2.52 13.82
C HIS A 94 -7.71 3.11 12.76
N LEU A 95 -8.22 2.28 11.86
CA LEU A 95 -9.14 2.63 10.75
C LEU A 95 -10.28 3.58 11.16
N TRP A 96 -10.69 3.55 12.42
CA TRP A 96 -11.62 4.52 13.01
C TRP A 96 -11.20 5.98 12.88
N LYS A 97 -9.91 6.30 12.90
CA LYS A 97 -9.41 7.67 12.73
C LYS A 97 -9.68 8.19 11.32
N MET A 98 -9.61 7.36 10.26
CA MET A 98 -10.01 7.74 8.90
C MET A 98 -11.51 8.03 8.81
N ASN A 99 -12.34 7.22 9.47
CA ASN A 99 -13.78 7.46 9.52
C ASN A 99 -14.10 8.78 10.25
N ILE A 100 -13.44 9.04 11.38
CA ILE A 100 -13.63 10.27 12.15
C ILE A 100 -13.17 11.49 11.37
N SER A 101 -11.99 11.47 10.72
CA SER A 101 -11.52 12.61 9.93
C SER A 101 -12.40 12.87 8.72
N SER A 102 -12.88 11.83 8.03
CA SER A 102 -13.83 11.98 6.91
C SER A 102 -15.17 12.55 7.38
N PHE A 103 -15.66 12.09 8.53
CA PHE A 103 -16.89 12.60 9.15
C PHE A 103 -16.74 14.06 9.61
N LEU A 104 -15.60 14.44 10.18
CA LEU A 104 -15.32 15.82 10.59
C LEU A 104 -15.22 16.76 9.40
N ILE A 105 -14.64 16.33 8.28
CA ILE A 105 -14.63 17.12 7.03
C ILE A 105 -16.06 17.33 6.54
N PHE A 106 -16.88 16.28 6.53
CA PHE A 106 -18.29 16.39 6.15
C PHE A 106 -19.07 17.33 7.07
N LEU A 107 -18.86 17.23 8.39
CA LEU A 107 -19.50 18.10 9.38
C LEU A 107 -19.05 19.56 9.23
N ALA A 108 -17.76 19.79 8.98
CA ALA A 108 -17.24 21.13 8.72
C ALA A 108 -17.85 21.73 7.45
N SER A 109 -17.96 20.95 6.37
CA SER A 109 -18.60 21.38 5.12
C SER A 109 -20.10 21.65 5.28
N LEU A 110 -20.78 20.95 6.19
CA LEU A 110 -22.20 21.18 6.50
C LEU A 110 -22.41 22.41 7.41
N LEU A 111 -21.48 22.67 8.34
CA LEU A 111 -21.54 23.79 9.29
C LEU A 111 -21.05 25.12 8.69
N LEU A 112 -20.10 25.09 7.75
CA LEU A 112 -19.59 26.26 7.03
C LEU A 112 -20.69 27.15 6.41
N PRO A 113 -21.69 26.60 5.68
CA PRO A 113 -22.80 27.39 5.15
C PRO A 113 -23.84 27.81 6.20
N LEU A 114 -23.79 27.27 7.42
CA LEU A 114 -24.67 27.65 8.54
C LEU A 114 -24.08 28.76 9.43
N LEU A 115 -22.77 29.05 9.31
CA LEU A 115 -22.10 30.16 10.00
C LEU A 115 -22.76 31.54 9.79
N PRO A 116 -23.20 31.92 8.58
CA PRO A 116 -23.89 33.20 8.34
C PRO A 116 -25.27 33.28 9.00
N ILE A 117 -25.92 32.13 9.23
CA ILE A 117 -27.23 32.06 9.89
C ILE A 117 -27.02 32.15 11.42
N ALA A 118 -25.99 31.47 11.93
CA ALA A 118 -25.63 31.53 13.35
C ALA A 118 -25.23 32.96 13.80
N SER A 119 -24.61 33.77 12.94
CA SER A 119 -24.27 35.17 13.25
C SER A 119 -25.50 36.09 13.33
N VAL A 120 -26.63 35.74 12.70
CA VAL A 120 -27.90 36.47 12.79
C VAL A 120 -28.63 36.17 14.10
N PHE A 121 -28.61 34.91 14.55
CA PHE A 121 -29.31 34.50 15.79
C PHE A 121 -28.46 34.70 17.06
N CYS A 122 -27.13 34.63 16.97
CA CYS A 122 -26.20 34.77 18.09
C CYS A 122 -25.10 35.80 17.78
N PRO A 123 -25.42 37.10 17.66
CA PRO A 123 -24.44 38.14 17.29
C PRO A 123 -23.35 38.36 18.35
N TRP A 124 -23.51 37.88 19.58
CA TRP A 124 -22.49 37.99 20.63
C TRP A 124 -21.26 37.12 20.36
N LEU A 125 -21.38 36.06 19.54
CA LEU A 125 -20.28 35.14 19.20
C LEU A 125 -19.24 35.77 18.26
N TYR A 126 -19.62 36.86 17.57
CA TYR A 126 -18.78 37.60 16.62
C TYR A 126 -18.40 39.00 17.12
N LYS A 127 -18.69 39.34 18.38
CA LYS A 127 -18.17 40.57 18.97
C LYS A 127 -16.65 40.40 19.14
N GLU A 128 -15.90 40.94 18.18
CA GLU A 128 -14.52 41.32 18.42
C GLU A 128 -14.49 42.17 19.69
N ASP A 129 -13.66 41.78 20.65
CA ASP A 129 -13.25 42.66 21.73
C ASP A 129 -12.52 43.86 21.13
N SER A 130 -13.27 44.88 20.68
CA SER A 130 -12.78 46.23 20.41
C SER A 130 -12.49 46.96 21.72
N ALA A 131 -11.75 46.30 22.61
CA ALA A 131 -11.26 46.85 23.86
C ALA A 131 -9.73 46.89 23.81
N LYS A 132 -9.18 47.75 22.94
CA LYS A 132 -7.85 48.39 23.08
C LYS A 132 -7.59 49.37 21.92
N SER A 133 -8.22 50.54 21.98
CA SER A 133 -7.62 51.77 21.48
C SER A 133 -8.13 52.94 22.33
N LYS A 134 -7.51 53.09 23.50
CA LYS A 134 -7.51 54.37 24.21
C LYS A 134 -6.33 55.16 23.65
N VAL A 135 -6.63 56.26 22.97
CA VAL A 135 -5.78 57.44 22.92
C VAL A 135 -6.43 58.46 23.85
#